data_AF-A0A832XAF1-F1
#
_entry.id   AF-A0A832XAF1-F1
#
_cell.length_a   1.000
_cell.length_b   1.000
_cell.length_c   1.000
_cell.angle_alpha   90.00
_cell.angle_beta   90.00
_cell.angle_gamma   90.00
#
_symmetry.space_group_name_H-M   'P 1'
#
loop_
_entity.id
_entity.type
_entity.pdbx_description
1 polymer ?
#
loop_
_entity_poly.entity_id
_entity_poly.type
_entity_poly.pdbx_seq_one_letter_code
_entity_poly.pdbx_strand_id
1 'polypeptide(L)' 'MLTITDKAREMLEQFISQADGGEDLAVRIEIIGRGPKGFQYDLQLIENKDSKDDDIQINSSGF' A
#
# COMPACT_ATOMS: atom_id res chain seq x y z
N MET A 1 12.92 1.73 -7.93
CA MET A 1 12.38 0.37 -8.07
C MET A 1 11.83 0.00 -6.70
N LEU A 2 10.51 -0.08 -6.56
CA LEU A 2 9.86 -0.47 -5.30
C LEU A 2 9.80 -1.99 -5.28
N THR A 3 10.25 -2.61 -4.19
CA THR A 3 10.27 -4.07 -4.04
C THR A 3 9.58 -4.42 -2.74
N ILE A 4 8.54 -5.25 -2.84
CA ILE A 4 7.87 -5.81 -1.66
C ILE A 4 8.54 -7.13 -1.32
N THR A 5 9.10 -7.22 -0.12
CA THR A 5 9.72 -8.46 0.39
C THR A 5 8.65 -9.51 0.70
N ASP A 6 9.01 -10.79 0.67
CA ASP A 6 8.09 -11.90 0.96
C ASP A 6 7.35 -11.74 2.29
N LYS A 7 8.05 -11.35 3.35
CA LYS A 7 7.42 -11.11 4.66
C LYS A 7 6.42 -9.96 4.65
N ALA A 8 6.70 -8.89 3.90
CA ALA A 8 5.77 -7.77 3.77
C ALA A 8 4.54 -8.17 2.96
N ARG A 9 4.73 -8.97 1.91
CA ARG A 9 3.63 -9.57 1.14
C ARG A 9 2.72 -10.42 2.02
N GLU A 10 3.28 -11.32 2.83
CA GLU A 10 2.49 -12.15 3.76
C GLU A 10 1.64 -11.29 4.72
N MET A 11 2.22 -10.20 5.24
CA MET A 11 1.49 -9.29 6.12
C MET A 11 0.36 -8.54 5.38
N LEU A 12 0.60 -8.12 4.14
CA LEU A 12 -0.42 -7.47 3.31
C LEU A 12 -1.56 -8.43 2.95
N GLU A 13 -1.25 -9.67 2.58
CA GLU A 13 -2.24 -10.71 2.29
C GLU A 13 -3.12 -11.00 3.53
N GLN A 14 -2.51 -11.07 4.72
CA GLN A 14 -3.27 -11.20 5.98
C GLN A 14 -4.17 -10.00 6.23
N PHE A 15 -3.69 -8.78 5.94
CA PHE A 15 -4.44 -7.55 6.13
C PHE A 15 -5.63 -7.46 5.18
N ILE A 16 -5.44 -7.86 3.91
CA ILE A 16 -6.49 -7.96 2.89
C ILE A 16 -7.54 -9.00 3.28
N SER A 17 -7.11 -10.19 3.74
CA SER A 17 -8.05 -11.26 4.13
C SER A 17 -8.95 -10.91 5.32
N GLN A 18 -8.54 -9.94 6.13
CA GLN A 18 -9.27 -9.46 7.30
C GLN A 18 -10.09 -8.20 7.00
N ALA A 19 -9.85 -7.54 5.86
CA ALA A 19 -10.60 -6.39 5.45
C ALA A 19 -11.96 -6.83 4.89
N ASP A 20 -13.04 -6.25 5.39
CA ASP A 20 -14.40 -6.41 4.85
C ASP A 20 -14.60 -5.66 3.49
N GLY A 21 -13.52 -5.51 2.70
CA GLY A 21 -13.44 -4.67 1.50
C GLY A 21 -13.67 -5.43 0.19
N GLY A 22 -14.17 -4.72 -0.83
CA GLY A 22 -14.60 -5.27 -2.11
C GLY A 22 -13.50 -5.82 -3.02
N GLU A 23 -13.90 -6.19 -4.24
CA GLU A 23 -12.98 -6.59 -5.30
C GLU A 23 -12.09 -5.40 -5.71
N ASP A 24 -10.81 -5.63 -6.03
CA ASP A 24 -9.83 -4.61 -6.49
C ASP A 24 -9.22 -3.68 -5.40
N LEU A 25 -8.61 -4.29 -4.37
CA LEU A 25 -7.88 -3.59 -3.31
C LEU A 25 -6.42 -3.31 -3.70
N ALA A 26 -5.93 -2.12 -3.33
CA ALA A 26 -4.56 -1.67 -3.54
C ALA A 26 -3.95 -1.10 -2.26
N VAL A 27 -2.62 -1.16 -2.14
CA VAL A 27 -1.87 -0.56 -1.02
C VAL A 27 -1.35 0.81 -1.46
N ARG A 28 -1.90 1.86 -0.85
CA ARG A 28 -1.45 3.24 -1.04
C ARG A 28 -0.34 3.56 -0.05
N ILE A 29 0.76 4.12 -0.54
CA ILE A 29 1.91 4.53 0.25
C ILE A 29 2.08 6.03 0.11
N GLU A 30 1.89 6.77 1.20
CA GLU A 30 1.99 8.23 1.22
C GLU A 30 3.07 8.68 2.20
N ILE A 31 3.85 9.71 1.85
CA ILE A 31 4.78 10.33 2.79
C ILE A 31 4.02 11.41 3.55
N ILE A 32 3.78 11.19 4.84
CA ILE A 32 3.04 12.13 5.70
C ILE A 32 3.96 13.16 6.39
N GLY A 33 5.28 12.94 6.36
CA GLY A 33 6.20 13.87 6.99
C GLY A 33 7.64 13.41 7.03
N ARG A 34 8.46 14.14 7.78
CA ARG A 34 9.86 13.80 8.07
C ARG A 34 10.07 13.80 9.58
N GLY A 35 10.48 12.64 10.09
CA GLY A 35 10.91 12.48 11.47
C GLY A 35 12.43 12.40 11.61
N PRO A 36 12.93 12.26 12.84
CA PRO A 36 14.37 12.13 13.12
C PRO A 36 15.04 10.93 12.45
N LYS A 37 14.24 9.93 12.03
CA LYS A 37 14.69 8.68 11.40
C LYS A 37 14.42 8.63 9.88
N GLY A 38 14.08 9.76 9.27
CA GLY A 38 13.79 9.85 7.83
C GLY A 38 12.32 10.15 7.55
N PHE A 39 11.85 9.77 6.37
CA PHE A 39 10.46 9.96 5.97
C PHE A 39 9.52 9.09 6.81
N GLN A 40 8.39 9.66 7.16
CA GLN A 40 7.28 8.92 7.74
C GLN A 40 6.33 8.55 6.62
N TYR A 41 6.10 7.26 6.47
CA TYR A 41 5.19 6.71 5.48
C TYR A 41 3.91 6.27 6.18
N ASP A 42 2.79 6.56 5.54
CA ASP A 42 1.50 5.99 5.87
C ASP A 42 1.14 4.95 4.81
N LEU A 43 0.70 3.79 5.28
CA LEU A 43 0.31 2.66 4.43
C LEU A 43 -1.18 2.41 4.65
N GLN A 44 -1.95 2.55 3.59
CA GLN A 44 -3.41 2.40 3.63
C GLN A 44 -3.83 1.35 2.63
N LEU A 45 -4.78 0.50 3.03
CA LEU A 45 -5.46 -0.38 2.08
C LEU A 45 -6.69 0.36 1.57
N ILE A 46 -6.76 0.57 0.26
CA ILE A 46 -7.83 1.32 -0.40
C ILE A 46 -8.40 0.48 -1.54
N GLU A 47 -9.63 0.78 -1.97
CA GLU A 47 -10.10 0.31 -3.28
C GLU A 47 -9.49 1.19 -4.37
N ASN A 48 -9.25 0.63 -5.55
CA ASN A 48 -8.61 1.35 -6.65
C ASN A 48 -9.38 2.61 -7.08
N LYS A 49 -10.71 2.61 -6.91
CA LYS A 49 -11.59 3.77 -7.14
C LYS A 49 -11.31 4.95 -6.20
N ASP A 50 -10.72 4.69 -5.03
CA ASP A 50 -10.40 5.67 -4.00
C ASP A 50 -8.94 6.17 -4.13
N SER A 51 -8.25 5.80 -5.21
CA SER A 51 -6.95 6.38 -5.56
C SER A 51 -7.08 7.88 -5.85
N LYS A 52 -6.03 8.63 -5.55
CA LYS A 52 -5.95 10.05 -5.89
C LYS A 52 -5.40 10.23 -7.29
N ASP A 53 -5.79 11.33 -7.95
CA ASP A 53 -5.36 11.66 -9.32
C ASP A 53 -3.83 11.77 -9.48
N ASP A 54 -3.10 12.05 -8.39
CA ASP A 54 -1.65 12.18 -8.36
C ASP A 54 -0.93 10.91 -7.86
N ASP A 55 -1.67 9.86 -7.51
CA ASP A 55 -1.07 8.58 -7.15
C ASP A 55 -0.44 7.92 -8.39
N ILE A 56 0.74 7.33 -8.20
CA ILE A 56 1.43 6.58 -9.24
C ILE A 56 1.11 5.10 -9.04
N GLN A 57 0.34 4.52 -9.96
CA GLN A 57 0.06 3.09 -9.94
C GLN A 57 1.29 2.31 -10.41
N ILE A 58 1.74 1.36 -9.59
CA ILE A 58 2.89 0.52 -9.86
C ILE A 58 2.49 -0.92 -9.60
N ASN A 59 2.61 -1.78 -10.61
CA ASN A 59 2.49 -3.21 -10.40
C ASN A 59 3.84 -3.77 -9.91
N SER A 60 3.91 -4.20 -8.66
CA SER A 60 5.11 -4.78 -8.05
C SER A 60 4.76 -6.06 -7.31
N SER A 61 5.41 -7.16 -7.67
CA SER A 61 5.25 -8.47 -7.02
C SER A 61 3.81 -9.03 -7.07
N GLY A 62 2.98 -8.56 -8.01
CA GLY A 62 1.59 -9.00 -8.16
C GLY A 62 0.55 -8.17 -7.40
N PHE A 63 0.94 -6.99 -6.91
CA PHE A 63 0.08 -5.93 -6.37
C PHE A 63 0.23 -4.68 -7.22
#